data_AF-A0A4Z2J1U5-F1
#
_entry.id   AF-A0A4Z2J1U5-F1
#
_cell.length_a   1.000
_cell.length_b   1.000
_cell.length_c   1.000
_cell.angle_alpha   90.00
_cell.angle_beta   90.00
_cell.angle_gamma   90.00
#
_symmetry.space_group_name_H-M   'P 1'
#
loop_
_entity.id
_entity.type
_entity.pdbx_description
1 polymer ?
#
loop_
_entity_poly.entity_id
_entity_poly.type
_entity_poly.pdbx_seq_one_letter_code
_entity_poly.pdbx_strand_id
1 'polypeptide(L)'
;MPGQLQEKAPIIRMFGVTDGGNSVCCHIHGFAPYFYVPAPSGFTSDHLGEFQKELNSAVLRDMRSNKDNVSVTVLAVDITRKESESKRCSKVYSLKFSIVV
;
A
#
# COMPACT_ATOMS: atom_id res chain seq x y z
N MET A 1 -3.49 1.12 -18.32
CA MET A 1 -4.47 2.15 -17.87
C MET A 1 -3.70 3.28 -17.19
N PRO A 2 -4.19 4.53 -17.19
CA PRO A 2 -3.47 5.63 -16.54
C PRO A 2 -3.26 5.34 -15.05
N GLY A 3 -2.02 5.49 -14.57
CA GLY A 3 -1.66 5.42 -13.15
C GLY A 3 -0.98 4.13 -12.65
N GLN A 4 -0.97 3.01 -13.40
CA GLN A 4 -0.37 1.77 -12.90
C GLN A 4 0.33 0.95 -14.01
N LEU A 5 1.59 0.58 -13.77
CA LEU A 5 2.45 -0.18 -14.70
C LEU A 5 2.32 -1.71 -14.57
N GLN A 6 1.52 -2.19 -13.62
CA GLN A 6 1.41 -3.61 -13.27
C GLN A 6 0.10 -4.21 -13.78
N GLU A 7 0.16 -5.44 -14.30
CA GLU A 7 -0.99 -6.12 -14.93
C GLU A 7 -2.14 -6.40 -13.94
N LYS A 8 -1.83 -6.58 -12.65
CA LYS A 8 -2.82 -6.86 -11.60
C LYS A 8 -2.88 -5.68 -10.63
N ALA A 9 -4.04 -5.03 -10.58
CA ALA A 9 -4.28 -3.84 -9.76
C ALA A 9 -5.64 -3.95 -9.05
N PRO A 10 -5.75 -3.52 -7.78
CA PRO A 10 -7.04 -3.43 -7.11
C PRO A 10 -7.92 -2.38 -7.80
N ILE A 11 -9.21 -2.72 -7.98
CA ILE A 11 -10.23 -1.82 -8.54
C ILE A 11 -11.35 -1.69 -7.50
N ILE A 12 -11.64 -0.46 -7.10
CA ILE A 12 -12.77 -0.19 -6.21
C ILE A 12 -14.01 0.02 -7.09
N ARG A 13 -15.08 -0.75 -6.80
CA ARG A 13 -16.37 -0.60 -7.46
C ARG A 13 -17.32 0.19 -6.57
N MET A 14 -17.81 1.31 -7.09
CA MET A 14 -18.79 2.15 -6.42
C MET A 14 -20.12 2.06 -7.16
N PHE A 15 -21.18 1.73 -6.44
CA PHE A 15 -22.53 1.63 -6.97
C PHE A 15 -23.37 2.80 -6.45
N GLY A 16 -24.17 3.41 -7.33
CA GLY A 16 -25.02 4.54 -6.96
C GLY A 16 -26.15 4.76 -7.96
N VAL A 17 -26.89 5.84 -7.76
CA VAL A 17 -27.95 6.29 -8.67
C VAL A 17 -27.73 7.76 -9.04
N THR A 18 -27.98 8.13 -10.29
CA THR A 18 -28.03 9.54 -10.71
C THR A 18 -29.31 10.21 -10.20
N ASP A 19 -29.35 11.54 -10.17
CA ASP A 19 -30.56 12.32 -9.84
C ASP A 19 -31.77 11.94 -10.72
N GLY A 20 -31.53 11.48 -11.96
CA GLY A 20 -32.56 10.97 -12.87
C GLY A 20 -33.03 9.53 -12.61
N GLY A 21 -32.56 8.88 -11.54
CA GLY A 21 -32.95 7.52 -11.15
C GLY A 21 -32.19 6.38 -11.83
N ASN A 22 -31.22 6.66 -12.70
CA ASN A 22 -30.43 5.62 -13.37
C ASN A 22 -29.38 5.02 -12.43
N SER A 23 -29.28 3.69 -12.39
CA SER A 23 -28.20 3.00 -11.68
C SER A 23 -26.85 3.16 -12.38
N VAL A 24 -25.80 3.41 -11.61
CA VAL A 24 -24.43 3.62 -12.08
C VAL A 24 -23.47 2.68 -11.36
N CYS A 25 -22.52 2.14 -12.12
CA CYS A 25 -21.35 1.42 -11.59
C CYS A 25 -20.09 2.17 -12.03
N CYS A 26 -19.35 2.72 -11.07
CA CYS A 26 -18.08 3.39 -11.30
C CYS A 26 -16.91 2.48 -10.92
N HIS A 27 -15.92 2.39 -11.82
CA HIS A 27 -14.68 1.67 -11.61
C HIS A 27 -13.57 2.67 -11.29
N ILE A 28 -13.08 2.65 -10.04
CA ILE A 28 -12.02 3.54 -9.56
C ILE A 28 -10.68 2.80 -9.65
N HIS A 29 -9.71 3.42 -10.31
CA HIS A 29 -8.37 2.89 -10.57
C HIS A 29 -7.29 3.73 -9.88
N GLY A 30 -6.10 3.16 -9.67
CA GLY A 30 -4.93 3.90 -9.16
C GLY A 30 -4.86 4.05 -7.64
N PHE A 31 -5.63 3.27 -6.89
CA PHE A 31 -5.55 3.23 -5.44
C PHE A 31 -4.82 1.96 -4.98
N ALA A 32 -3.69 2.12 -4.29
CA ALA A 32 -3.02 1.02 -3.62
C ALA A 32 -3.23 1.13 -2.10
N PRO A 33 -3.65 0.05 -1.42
CA PRO A 33 -3.80 0.05 0.03
C PRO A 33 -2.45 0.32 0.71
N TYR A 34 -2.50 1.04 1.82
CA TYR A 34 -1.32 1.37 2.61
C TYR A 34 -1.58 1.32 4.11
N PHE A 35 -0.51 1.13 4.88
CA PHE A 35 -0.54 1.20 6.35
C PHE A 35 0.73 1.86 6.89
N TYR A 36 0.70 2.26 8.16
CA TYR A 36 1.83 2.86 8.85
C TYR A 36 2.36 1.94 9.94
N VAL A 37 3.69 1.89 10.11
CA VAL A 37 4.33 1.33 11.31
C VAL A 37 5.35 2.31 11.89
N PRO A 38 5.63 2.27 13.20
CA PRO A 38 6.72 3.04 13.79
C PRO A 38 8.06 2.67 13.14
N ALA A 39 8.84 3.68 12.77
CA ALA A 39 10.19 3.47 12.28
C ALA A 39 11.11 3.05 13.45
N PRO A 40 11.95 2.01 13.28
CA PRO A 40 12.97 1.65 14.26
C PRO A 40 13.90 2.83 14.57
N SER A 41 14.47 2.85 15.78
CA SER A 41 15.48 3.85 16.15
C SER A 41 16.69 3.77 15.23
N GLY A 42 17.09 4.91 14.64
CA GLY A 42 18.21 4.95 13.70
C GLY A 42 17.85 4.56 12.26
N PHE A 43 16.57 4.35 11.93
CA PHE A 43 16.15 4.10 10.56
C PHE A 43 16.23 5.39 9.72
N THR A 44 17.02 5.36 8.64
CA THR A 44 17.24 6.48 7.72
C THR A 44 16.74 6.16 6.32
N SER A 45 16.73 7.17 5.44
CA SER A 45 16.38 7.02 4.02
C SER A 45 17.26 6.00 3.30
N ASP A 46 18.48 5.80 3.76
CA ASP A 46 19.45 4.91 3.11
C ASP A 46 19.03 3.44 3.21
N HIS A 47 18.27 3.09 4.26
CA HIS A 47 17.78 1.73 4.49
C HIS A 47 16.53 1.40 3.65
N LEU A 48 15.85 2.38 3.06
CA LEU A 48 14.57 2.18 2.38
C LEU A 48 14.65 1.19 1.23
N GLY A 49 15.69 1.30 0.39
CA GLY A 49 15.84 0.46 -0.79
C GLY A 49 16.10 -1.01 -0.46
N GLU A 50 16.94 -1.28 0.53
CA GLU A 50 17.23 -2.64 1.00
C GLU A 50 16.01 -3.22 1.72
N PHE A 51 15.40 -2.45 2.61
CA PHE A 51 14.24 -2.88 3.36
C PHE A 51 13.02 -3.19 2.47
N GLN A 52 12.76 -2.39 1.43
CA GLN A 52 11.71 -2.68 0.45
C GLN A 52 11.95 -4.03 -0.25
N LYS A 53 13.19 -4.30 -0.67
CA LYS A 53 13.57 -5.56 -1.35
C LYS A 53 13.40 -6.77 -0.43
N GLU A 54 13.86 -6.65 0.82
CA GLU A 54 13.74 -7.71 1.82
C GLU A 54 12.28 -7.99 2.18
N LEU A 55 11.48 -6.94 2.38
CA LEU A 55 10.05 -7.09 2.67
C LEU A 55 9.31 -7.75 1.50
N ASN A 56 9.59 -7.33 0.27
CA ASN A 56 9.01 -7.96 -0.92
C ASN A 56 9.34 -9.46 -0.97
N SER A 57 10.60 -9.83 -0.72
CA SER A 57 11.08 -11.21 -0.70
C SER A 57 10.48 -12.03 0.45
N ALA A 58 10.33 -11.43 1.63
CA ALA A 58 9.70 -12.06 2.78
C ALA A 58 8.22 -12.40 2.51
N VAL A 59 7.46 -11.46 1.96
CA VAL A 59 6.04 -11.66 1.62
C VAL A 59 5.88 -12.72 0.53
N LEU A 60 6.73 -12.69 -0.50
CA LEU A 60 6.71 -13.70 -1.57
C LEU A 60 6.99 -15.13 -1.05
N ARG A 61 7.89 -15.27 -0.07
CA ARG A 61 8.17 -16.57 0.58
C ARG A 61 6.99 -17.10 1.39
N ASP A 62 6.23 -16.19 2.02
CA ASP A 62 5.09 -16.57 2.88
C ASP A 62 3.80 -16.85 2.08
N MET A 63 3.74 -16.43 0.80
CA MET A 63 2.63 -16.76 -0.09
C MET A 63 2.59 -18.27 -0.39
N ARG A 64 1.71 -18.99 0.32
CA ARG A 64 1.54 -20.46 0.22
C ARG A 64 1.05 -20.97 -1.14
N SER A 65 0.57 -20.09 -2.02
CA SER A 65 0.20 -20.44 -3.40
C SER A 65 0.40 -19.23 -4.31
N ASN A 66 1.53 -19.18 -5.02
CA ASN A 66 1.78 -18.13 -6.02
C ASN A 66 1.13 -18.49 -7.35
N LYS A 67 -0.20 -18.66 -7.35
CA LYS A 67 -0.97 -19.08 -8.54
C LYS A 67 -0.88 -18.08 -9.70
N ASP A 68 -0.54 -16.83 -9.39
CA ASP A 68 -0.51 -15.71 -10.32
C ASP A 68 0.90 -15.26 -10.72
N ASN A 69 1.96 -15.98 -10.32
CA ASN A 69 3.37 -15.57 -10.55
C ASN A 69 3.65 -14.11 -10.14
N VAL A 70 3.14 -13.70 -8.98
CA VAL A 70 3.35 -12.35 -8.46
C VAL A 70 4.84 -12.16 -8.18
N SER A 71 5.45 -11.16 -8.82
CA SER A 71 6.88 -10.83 -8.68
C SER A 71 7.13 -9.64 -7.73
N VAL A 72 6.10 -8.83 -7.47
CA VAL A 72 6.18 -7.64 -6.63
C VAL A 72 4.90 -7.52 -5.82
N THR A 73 5.05 -7.46 -4.50
CA THR A 73 3.99 -7.33 -3.49
C THR A 73 4.06 -5.97 -2.78
N VAL A 74 5.25 -5.39 -2.67
CA VAL A 74 5.49 -4.09 -2.02
C VAL A 74 5.82 -3.03 -3.07
N LEU A 75 4.92 -2.07 -3.27
CA LEU A 75 5.07 -0.99 -4.26
C LEU A 75 6.06 0.08 -3.79
N ALA A 76 5.96 0.48 -2.53
CA ALA A 76 6.77 1.57 -1.99
C ALA A 76 6.85 1.49 -0.46
N VAL A 77 7.97 1.97 0.07
CA VAL A 77 8.17 2.25 1.49
C VAL A 77 8.66 3.68 1.63
N ASP A 78 7.91 4.51 2.37
CA ASP A 78 8.24 5.92 2.58
C ASP A 78 8.42 6.22 4.08
N ILE A 79 9.42 7.02 4.44
CA ILE A 79 9.53 7.59 5.79
C ILE A 79 8.67 8.85 5.86
N THR A 80 7.76 8.89 6.81
CA THR A 80 6.87 10.03 7.04
C THR A 80 6.89 10.42 8.52
N ARG A 81 6.66 11.70 8.83
CA ARG A 81 6.47 12.13 10.21
C ARG A 81 4.98 12.07 10.55
N LYS A 82 4.61 11.25 11.52
CA LYS A 82 3.22 11.11 11.99
C LYS A 82 3.15 11.21 13.51
N GLU A 83 1.96 11.40 14.03
CA GLU A 83 1.67 11.40 15.45
C GLU A 83 0.66 10.30 15.73
N SER A 84 0.86 9.56 16.82
CA SER A 84 -0.13 8.58 17.25
C SER A 84 -1.33 9.29 17.83
N GLU A 85 -2.54 8.81 17.54
CA GLU A 85 -3.77 9.35 18.12
C GLU A 85 -3.87 9.10 19.64
N SER A 86 -3.06 8.18 20.19
CA SER A 86 -2.94 7.97 21.62
C SER A 86 -2.26 9.17 22.28
N LYS A 87 -2.97 9.84 23.19
CA LYS A 87 -2.57 11.08 23.89
C LYS A 87 -1.26 11.02 24.70
N ARG A 88 -0.55 9.89 24.71
CA ARG A 88 0.62 9.64 25.54
C ARG A 88 1.93 9.49 24.76
N CYS A 89 1.91 9.42 23.43
CA CYS A 89 3.11 9.19 22.64
C CYS A 89 3.41 10.37 21.71
N SER A 90 4.59 10.95 21.88
CA SER A 90 5.15 12.05 21.09
C SER A 90 5.41 11.63 19.62
N LYS A 91 5.54 12.62 18.72
CA LYS A 91 5.77 12.48 17.27
C LYS A 91 6.75 11.33 16.96
N VAL A 92 6.30 10.34 16.19
CA VAL A 92 7.10 9.16 15.83
C VAL A 92 7.33 9.19 14.31
N TYR A 93 8.56 8.92 13.87
CA TYR A 93 8.80 8.60 12.46
C TYR A 93 8.02 7.34 12.11
N SER A 94 7.24 7.36 11.04
CA SER A 94 6.39 6.25 10.62
C SER A 94 6.68 5.88 9.17
N LEU A 95 6.87 4.59 8.93
CA LEU A 95 7.02 4.04 7.60
C LEU A 95 5.64 3.81 7.01
N LYS A 96 5.39 4.36 5.82
CA LYS A 96 4.20 4.10 5.02
C LYS A 96 4.52 3.00 4.01
N PHE A 97 3.78 1.91 4.06
CA PHE A 97 3.90 0.80 3.11
C PHE A 97 2.76 0.86 2.12
N SER A 98 3.03 0.82 0.83
CA SER A 98 2.00 0.64 -0.21
C SER A 98 2.13 -0.77 -0.78
N ILE A 99 1.05 -1.55 -0.76
CA ILE A 99 1.08 -2.98 -1.14
C ILE A 99 0.11 -3.27 -2.30
N VAL A 100 0.47 -4.27 -3.11
CA VAL A 100 -0.46 -4.93 -4.03
C VAL A 100 -0.98 -6.18 -3.35
N VAL A 101 -2.30 -6.36 -3.33
CA VAL A 101 -2.97 -7.57 -2.85
C VAL A 101 -3.42 -8.38 -4.06
#